data_AF-A0A0F4J313-F1
#
_entry.id   AF-A0A0F4J313-F1
#
_cell.length_a   1.000
_cell.length_b   1.000
_cell.length_c   1.000
_cell.angle_alpha   90.00
_cell.angle_beta   90.00
_cell.angle_gamma   90.00
#
_symmetry.space_group_name_H-M   'P 1'
#
loop_
_entity.id
_entity.type
_entity.pdbx_description
1 polymer ?
#
loop_
_entity_poly.entity_id
_entity_poly.type
_entity_poly.pdbx_seq_one_letter_code
_entity_poly.pdbx_strand_id
1 'polypeptide(L)'
;MVVAVVGVAGTLGASLLTQRGAERAKRREIELVREHEEVRENLALRRTCYAALNRDSRQYTTALNRHLHVMREQGVQDADREALDAAKAAHRDTYSEAQMIAPDAVLAAATAVNHALTLVYGQVKRLERGAPEAGETMETVSRAQQAIWDLLREMRAAMRVDLGVSAAD
;
A
#
# COMPACT_ATOMS: atom_id res chain seq x y z
N MET A 1 44.34 54.60 26.93
CA MET A 1 43.69 53.30 27.25
C MET A 1 42.29 53.13 26.63
N VAL A 2 41.92 53.86 25.56
CA VAL A 2 40.58 53.71 24.93
C VAL A 2 40.63 52.88 23.63
N VAL A 3 41.76 52.88 22.92
CA VAL A 3 41.92 52.18 21.63
C VAL A 3 41.95 50.64 21.77
N ALA A 4 42.48 50.12 22.87
CA ALA A 4 42.56 48.67 23.11
C ALA A 4 41.17 48.03 23.37
N VAL A 5 40.24 48.76 24.01
CA VAL A 5 38.90 48.25 24.35
C VAL A 5 38.01 48.13 23.11
N VAL A 6 38.17 49.05 22.15
CA VAL A 6 37.41 49.04 20.88
C VAL A 6 37.79 47.84 20.00
N GLY A 7 39.07 47.48 19.94
CA GLY A 7 39.54 46.32 19.17
C GLY A 7 39.04 44.98 19.71
N VAL A 8 39.08 44.80 21.04
CA VAL A 8 38.59 43.57 21.69
C VAL A 8 37.06 43.46 21.59
N ALA A 9 36.33 44.56 21.76
CA ALA A 9 34.88 44.59 21.58
C ALA A 9 34.45 44.27 20.13
N GLY A 10 35.17 44.78 19.13
CA GLY A 10 34.91 44.47 17.72
C GLY A 10 35.16 43.01 17.37
N THR A 11 36.19 42.39 17.97
CA THR A 11 36.55 41.00 17.70
C THR A 11 35.58 40.01 18.37
N LEU A 12 35.17 40.29 19.62
CA LEU A 12 34.16 39.50 20.34
C LEU A 12 32.76 39.64 19.72
N GLY A 13 32.40 40.82 19.22
CA GLY A 13 31.14 41.04 18.51
C GLY A 13 31.10 40.29 17.18
N ALA A 14 32.19 40.31 16.40
CA ALA A 14 32.29 39.59 15.13
C ALA A 14 32.28 38.07 15.31
N SER A 15 32.95 37.53 16.33
CA SER A 15 32.96 36.09 16.61
C SER A 15 31.58 35.58 17.03
N LEU A 16 30.84 36.30 17.87
CA LEU A 16 29.49 35.94 18.29
C LEU A 16 28.48 35.98 17.12
N LEU A 17 28.60 36.96 16.22
CA LEU A 17 27.76 37.03 15.01
C LEU A 17 28.05 35.86 14.06
N THR A 18 29.32 35.53 13.88
CA THR A 18 29.76 34.38 13.05
C THR A 18 29.28 33.06 13.66
N GLN A 19 29.40 32.90 14.98
CA GLN A 19 28.96 31.70 15.70
C GLN A 19 27.45 31.49 15.60
N ARG A 20 26.64 32.55 15.78
CA ARG A 20 25.18 32.44 15.58
C ARG A 20 24.78 32.18 14.13
N GLY A 21 25.52 32.72 13.17
CA GLY A 21 25.33 32.41 11.75
C GLY A 21 25.61 30.94 11.43
N ALA A 22 26.73 30.40 11.95
CA ALA A 22 27.11 29.00 11.78
C ALA A 22 26.12 28.03 12.45
N GLU A 23 25.62 28.35 13.64
CA GLU A 23 24.59 27.55 14.32
C GLU A 23 23.27 27.52 13.54
N ARG A 24 22.85 28.63 12.94
CA ARG A 24 21.63 28.68 12.10
C ARG A 24 21.79 27.88 10.81
N ALA A 25 22.93 28.02 10.14
CA ALA A 25 23.24 27.25 8.93
C ALA A 25 23.26 25.75 9.22
N LYS A 26 23.92 25.33 10.31
CA LYS A 26 23.96 23.93 10.75
C LYS A 26 22.58 23.38 11.09
N ARG A 27 21.71 24.18 11.75
CA ARG A 27 20.32 23.77 12.01
C ARG A 27 19.53 23.57 10.72
N ARG A 28 19.68 24.45 9.75
CA ARG A 28 19.04 24.35 8.43
C ARG A 28 19.49 23.12 7.67
N GLU A 29 20.78 22.82 7.71
CA GLU A 29 21.35 21.62 7.10
C GLU A 29 20.80 20.34 7.74
N ILE A 30 20.74 20.27 9.08
CA ILE A 30 20.14 19.15 9.80
C ILE A 30 18.65 18.99 9.45
N GLU A 31 17.91 20.10 9.34
CA GLU A 31 16.49 20.10 8.96
C GLU A 31 16.29 19.53 7.56
N LEU A 32 17.05 20.00 6.56
CA LEU A 32 16.99 19.47 5.19
C LEU A 32 17.35 17.98 5.12
N VAL A 33 18.38 17.55 5.84
CA VAL A 33 18.76 16.13 5.90
C VAL A 33 17.62 15.28 6.47
N ARG A 34 16.98 15.75 7.55
CA ARG A 34 15.84 15.06 8.17
C ARG A 34 14.64 14.99 7.24
N GLU A 35 14.27 16.08 6.59
CA GLU A 35 13.18 16.08 5.60
C GLU A 35 13.45 15.07 4.46
N HIS A 36 14.69 15.01 3.97
CA HIS A 36 15.09 14.03 2.96
C HIS A 36 15.10 12.58 3.47
N GLU A 37 15.40 12.36 4.75
CA GLU A 37 15.29 11.04 5.39
C GLU A 37 13.82 10.63 5.54
N GLU A 38 12.96 11.50 6.06
CA GLU A 38 11.53 11.24 6.23
C GLU A 38 10.84 10.92 4.90
N VAL A 39 11.13 11.67 3.83
CA VAL A 39 10.60 11.39 2.49
C VAL A 39 11.06 10.03 1.98
N ARG A 40 12.34 9.67 2.18
CA ARG A 40 12.87 8.36 1.75
C ARG A 40 12.26 7.21 2.55
N GLU A 41 12.13 7.36 3.86
CA GLU A 41 11.51 6.37 4.73
C GLU A 41 10.03 6.16 4.37
N ASN A 42 9.29 7.25 4.14
CA ASN A 42 7.89 7.17 3.72
C ASN A 42 7.75 6.44 2.37
N LEU A 43 8.61 6.75 1.40
CA LEU A 43 8.62 6.07 0.11
C LEU A 43 8.97 4.58 0.25
N ALA A 44 9.94 4.24 1.10
CA ALA A 44 10.31 2.85 1.36
C ALA A 44 9.17 2.07 2.03
N LEU A 45 8.49 2.68 3.01
CA LEU A 45 7.31 2.11 3.66
C LEU A 45 6.19 1.84 2.65
N ARG A 46 5.86 2.82 1.81
CA ARG A 46 4.87 2.66 0.72
C ARG A 46 5.24 1.55 -0.25
N ARG A 47 6.51 1.48 -0.69
CA ARG A 47 6.97 0.41 -1.60
C ARG A 47 6.75 -0.98 -1.01
N THR A 48 7.12 -1.18 0.25
CA THR A 48 6.93 -2.45 0.96
C THR A 48 5.45 -2.80 1.09
N CYS A 49 4.65 -1.84 1.56
CA CYS A 49 3.20 -2.00 1.70
C CYS A 49 2.53 -2.36 0.36
N TYR A 50 2.83 -1.63 -0.72
CA TYR A 50 2.24 -1.88 -2.04
C TYR A 50 2.67 -3.22 -2.62
N ALA A 51 3.92 -3.63 -2.44
CA ALA A 51 4.40 -4.94 -2.87
C ALA A 51 3.65 -6.07 -2.15
N ALA A 52 3.40 -5.91 -0.85
CA ALA A 52 2.65 -6.86 -0.05
C ALA A 52 1.18 -6.94 -0.49
N LEU A 53 0.50 -5.80 -0.55
CA LEU A 53 -0.90 -5.75 -0.99
C LEU A 53 -1.09 -6.33 -2.39
N ASN A 54 -0.24 -5.94 -3.36
CA ASN A 54 -0.36 -6.44 -4.73
C ASN A 54 -0.20 -7.97 -4.81
N ARG A 55 0.77 -8.51 -4.09
CA ARG A 55 1.03 -9.96 -4.03
C ARG A 55 -0.17 -10.68 -3.44
N ASP A 56 -0.67 -10.23 -2.29
CA ASP A 56 -1.66 -10.97 -1.53
C ASP A 56 -3.05 -10.86 -2.19
N SER A 57 -3.38 -9.71 -2.81
CA SER A 57 -4.59 -9.59 -3.64
C SER A 57 -4.55 -10.53 -4.86
N ARG A 58 -3.38 -10.70 -5.50
CA ARG A 58 -3.21 -11.66 -6.60
C ARG A 58 -3.32 -13.10 -6.12
N GLN A 59 -2.70 -13.43 -5.00
CA GLN A 59 -2.78 -14.76 -4.40
C GLN A 59 -4.22 -15.11 -4.03
N TYR A 60 -4.96 -14.18 -3.45
CA TYR A 60 -6.37 -14.39 -3.13
C TYR A 60 -7.23 -14.57 -4.39
N THR A 61 -6.99 -13.78 -5.44
CA THR A 61 -7.65 -13.95 -6.75
C THR A 61 -7.38 -15.33 -7.35
N THR A 62 -6.14 -15.81 -7.28
CA THR A 62 -5.75 -17.16 -7.74
C THR A 62 -6.39 -18.25 -6.88
N ALA A 63 -6.45 -18.07 -5.56
CA ALA A 63 -7.10 -19.02 -4.65
C ALA A 63 -8.59 -19.15 -4.94
N LEU A 64 -9.29 -18.04 -5.22
CA LEU A 64 -10.69 -18.05 -5.67
C LEU A 64 -10.87 -18.84 -6.98
N ASN A 65 -10.00 -18.60 -7.97
CA ASN A 65 -10.05 -19.31 -9.25
C ASN A 65 -9.85 -20.82 -9.06
N ARG A 66 -8.84 -21.22 -8.27
CA ARG A 66 -8.57 -22.61 -7.96
C ARG A 66 -9.75 -23.27 -7.22
N HIS A 67 -10.34 -22.58 -6.26
CA HIS A 67 -11.48 -23.10 -5.50
C HIS A 67 -12.70 -23.35 -6.40
N LEU A 68 -13.00 -22.40 -7.29
CA LEU A 68 -14.06 -22.56 -8.31
C LEU A 68 -13.80 -23.75 -9.24
N HIS A 69 -12.54 -24.00 -9.59
CA HIS A 69 -12.17 -25.15 -10.40
C HIS A 69 -12.39 -26.48 -9.66
N VAL A 70 -11.93 -26.60 -8.41
CA VAL A 70 -12.14 -27.81 -7.59
C VAL A 70 -13.63 -28.08 -7.34
N MET A 71 -14.42 -27.02 -7.10
CA MET A 71 -15.89 -27.12 -6.98
C MET A 71 -16.54 -27.75 -8.22
N ARG A 72 -15.96 -27.57 -9.41
CA ARG A 72 -16.51 -28.08 -10.67
C ARG A 72 -16.16 -29.54 -10.92
N GLU A 73 -14.96 -29.98 -10.53
CA GLU A 73 -14.43 -31.28 -10.98
C GLU A 73 -14.48 -32.38 -9.92
N GLN A 74 -14.13 -32.10 -8.67
CA GLN A 74 -13.69 -33.14 -7.73
C GLN A 74 -14.31 -33.00 -6.32
N GLY A 75 -15.10 -31.94 -6.09
CA GLY A 75 -15.66 -31.63 -4.78
C GLY A 75 -14.61 -31.02 -3.84
N VAL A 76 -15.01 -30.01 -3.08
CA VAL A 76 -14.11 -29.20 -2.25
C VAL A 76 -13.67 -29.98 -1.01
N GLN A 77 -12.35 -30.11 -0.83
CA GLN A 77 -11.75 -30.69 0.37
C GLN A 77 -11.42 -29.59 1.40
N ASP A 78 -11.19 -29.98 2.65
CA ASP A 78 -10.90 -29.03 3.73
C ASP A 78 -9.61 -28.25 3.47
N ALA A 79 -8.58 -28.89 2.91
CA ALA A 79 -7.35 -28.24 2.51
C ALA A 79 -7.56 -27.12 1.46
N ASP A 80 -8.55 -27.27 0.55
CA ASP A 80 -8.88 -26.23 -0.42
C ASP A 80 -9.59 -25.04 0.26
N ARG A 81 -10.48 -25.32 1.22
CA ARG A 81 -11.14 -24.29 2.04
C ARG A 81 -10.12 -23.49 2.85
N GLU A 82 -9.22 -24.19 3.53
CA GLU A 82 -8.15 -23.57 4.32
C GLU A 82 -7.23 -22.70 3.47
N ALA A 83 -6.84 -23.18 2.28
CA ALA A 83 -6.01 -22.41 1.37
C ALA A 83 -6.70 -21.10 0.91
N LEU A 84 -8.00 -21.16 0.61
CA LEU A 84 -8.79 -19.98 0.25
C LEU A 84 -8.91 -18.99 1.42
N ASP A 85 -9.23 -19.49 2.62
CA ASP A 85 -9.41 -18.67 3.80
C ASP A 85 -8.08 -18.06 4.30
N ALA A 86 -6.96 -18.78 4.15
CA ALA A 86 -5.62 -18.25 4.42
C ALA A 86 -5.26 -17.10 3.48
N ALA A 87 -5.53 -17.25 2.17
CA ALA A 87 -5.28 -16.18 1.20
C ALA A 87 -6.16 -14.95 1.46
N LYS A 88 -7.42 -15.15 1.86
CA LYS A 88 -8.31 -14.08 2.30
C LYS A 88 -7.76 -13.34 3.52
N ALA A 89 -7.27 -14.07 4.52
CA ALA A 89 -6.71 -13.48 5.74
C ALA A 89 -5.46 -12.65 5.42
N ALA A 90 -4.52 -13.17 4.62
CA ALA A 90 -3.33 -12.44 4.20
C ALA A 90 -3.66 -11.14 3.45
N HIS A 91 -4.61 -11.18 2.52
CA HIS A 91 -5.10 -9.97 1.84
C HIS A 91 -5.74 -8.98 2.81
N ARG A 92 -6.57 -9.44 3.76
CA ARG A 92 -7.20 -8.55 4.75
C ARG A 92 -6.16 -7.82 5.60
N ASP A 93 -5.11 -8.53 6.02
CA ASP A 93 -4.09 -7.98 6.89
C ASP A 93 -3.25 -6.92 6.13
N THR A 94 -2.81 -7.22 4.90
CA THR A 94 -2.09 -6.24 4.07
C THR A 94 -2.96 -5.06 3.60
N TYR A 95 -4.25 -5.29 3.37
CA TYR A 95 -5.20 -4.21 3.07
C TYR A 95 -5.38 -3.27 4.25
N SER A 96 -5.48 -3.79 5.47
CA SER A 96 -5.60 -2.97 6.70
C SER A 96 -4.34 -2.12 6.92
N GLU A 97 -3.16 -2.67 6.65
CA GLU A 97 -1.91 -1.90 6.66
C GLU A 97 -1.91 -0.80 5.60
N ALA A 98 -2.37 -1.11 4.38
CA ALA A 98 -2.46 -0.13 3.29
C ALA A 98 -3.39 1.04 3.62
N GLN A 99 -4.49 0.82 4.34
CA GLN A 99 -5.39 1.89 4.80
C GLN A 99 -4.69 2.94 5.68
N MET A 100 -3.58 2.59 6.33
CA MET A 100 -2.82 3.50 7.18
C MET A 100 -1.70 4.24 6.44
N ILE A 101 -1.26 3.72 5.28
CA ILE A 101 -0.02 4.14 4.60
C ILE A 101 -0.31 4.77 3.23
N ALA A 102 -1.25 4.20 2.48
CA ALA A 102 -1.52 4.57 1.11
C ALA A 102 -2.31 5.88 1.04
N PRO A 103 -2.04 6.77 0.05
CA PRO A 103 -2.84 7.94 -0.20
C PRO A 103 -4.18 7.57 -0.86
N ASP A 104 -5.14 8.49 -0.80
CA ASP A 104 -6.52 8.29 -1.27
C ASP A 104 -6.63 7.76 -2.70
N ALA A 105 -5.77 8.24 -3.61
CA ALA A 105 -5.76 7.80 -5.01
C ALA A 105 -5.47 6.29 -5.15
N VAL A 106 -4.54 5.76 -4.34
CA VAL A 106 -4.23 4.32 -4.31
C VAL A 106 -5.31 3.56 -3.54
N LEU A 107 -5.81 4.13 -2.43
CA LEU A 107 -6.86 3.51 -1.63
C LEU A 107 -8.17 3.33 -2.38
N ALA A 108 -8.54 4.25 -3.27
CA ALA A 108 -9.74 4.11 -4.10
C ALA A 108 -9.68 2.82 -4.95
N ALA A 109 -8.56 2.59 -5.62
CA ALA A 109 -8.35 1.39 -6.43
C ALA A 109 -8.23 0.11 -5.56
N ALA A 110 -7.55 0.19 -4.42
CA ALA A 110 -7.45 -0.93 -3.48
C ALA A 110 -8.82 -1.31 -2.88
N THR A 111 -9.66 -0.32 -2.59
CA THR A 111 -11.03 -0.49 -2.10
C THR A 111 -11.89 -1.22 -3.12
N ALA A 112 -11.78 -0.85 -4.41
CA ALA A 112 -12.49 -1.55 -5.50
C ALA A 112 -12.09 -3.04 -5.59
N VAL A 113 -10.78 -3.33 -5.53
CA VAL A 113 -10.27 -4.71 -5.48
C VAL A 113 -10.81 -5.46 -4.26
N ASN A 114 -10.75 -4.86 -3.07
CA ASN A 114 -11.21 -5.48 -1.83
C ASN A 114 -12.72 -5.80 -1.86
N HIS A 115 -13.54 -4.88 -2.38
CA HIS A 115 -14.97 -5.11 -2.56
C HIS A 115 -15.23 -6.27 -3.52
N ALA A 116 -14.59 -6.27 -4.69
CA ALA A 116 -14.78 -7.33 -5.68
C ALA A 116 -14.37 -8.72 -5.13
N LEU A 117 -13.24 -8.80 -4.44
CA LEU A 117 -12.78 -10.02 -3.77
C LEU A 117 -13.78 -10.51 -2.71
N THR A 118 -14.26 -9.61 -1.86
CA THR A 118 -15.24 -9.94 -0.81
C THR A 118 -16.56 -10.43 -1.40
N LEU A 119 -17.05 -9.78 -2.45
CA LEU A 119 -18.26 -10.17 -3.16
C LEU A 119 -18.12 -11.56 -3.77
N VAL A 120 -17.07 -11.80 -4.56
CA VAL A 120 -16.84 -13.10 -5.21
C VAL A 120 -16.64 -14.20 -4.17
N TYR A 121 -15.93 -13.95 -3.08
CA TYR A 121 -15.82 -14.92 -1.98
C TYR A 121 -17.18 -15.27 -1.38
N GLY A 122 -18.03 -14.28 -1.12
CA GLY A 122 -19.39 -14.51 -0.63
C GLY A 122 -20.19 -15.41 -1.56
N GLN A 123 -20.14 -15.12 -2.87
CA GLN A 123 -20.78 -15.92 -3.92
C GLN A 123 -20.26 -17.36 -3.95
N VAL A 124 -18.94 -17.54 -3.90
CA VAL A 124 -18.29 -18.86 -3.82
C VAL A 124 -18.80 -19.65 -2.61
N LYS A 125 -18.84 -19.04 -1.42
CA LYS A 125 -19.28 -19.73 -0.20
C LYS A 125 -20.79 -20.05 -0.21
N ARG A 126 -21.62 -19.26 -0.89
CA ARG A 126 -23.05 -19.55 -1.08
C ARG A 126 -23.27 -20.70 -2.06
N LEU A 127 -22.56 -20.70 -3.19
CA LEU A 127 -22.56 -21.81 -4.14
C LEU A 127 -22.10 -23.11 -3.48
N GLU A 128 -21.03 -23.07 -2.69
CA GLU A 128 -20.49 -24.25 -1.98
C GLU A 128 -21.51 -24.88 -1.01
N ARG A 129 -22.38 -24.07 -0.39
CA ARG A 129 -23.44 -24.53 0.53
C ARG A 129 -24.75 -24.90 -0.17
N GLY A 130 -24.82 -24.79 -1.50
CA GLY A 130 -26.05 -25.03 -2.26
C GLY A 130 -27.14 -23.97 -2.03
N ALA A 131 -26.78 -22.76 -1.61
CA ALA A 131 -27.71 -21.66 -1.35
C ALA A 131 -27.32 -20.37 -2.12
N PRO A 132 -27.22 -20.40 -3.46
CA PRO A 132 -26.94 -19.22 -4.27
C PRO A 132 -28.06 -18.18 -4.19
N GLU A 133 -27.70 -16.90 -4.27
CA GLU A 133 -28.67 -15.82 -4.50
C GLU A 133 -29.10 -15.78 -5.99
N ALA A 134 -30.15 -15.00 -6.28
CA ALA A 134 -30.67 -14.88 -7.64
C ALA A 134 -29.59 -14.39 -8.62
N GLY A 135 -29.35 -15.15 -9.69
CA GLY A 135 -28.33 -14.85 -10.71
C GLY A 135 -26.92 -15.36 -10.38
N GLU A 136 -26.71 -15.94 -9.20
CA GLU A 136 -25.45 -16.57 -8.84
C GLU A 136 -25.38 -18.00 -9.40
N THR A 137 -24.51 -18.18 -10.39
CA THR A 137 -24.18 -19.46 -10.98
C THR A 137 -22.68 -19.62 -11.04
N MET A 138 -22.20 -20.86 -11.21
CA MET A 138 -20.77 -21.12 -11.39
C MET A 138 -20.17 -20.27 -12.53
N GLU A 139 -20.93 -20.04 -13.60
CA GLU A 139 -20.52 -19.21 -14.72
C GLU A 139 -20.45 -17.72 -14.36
N THR A 140 -21.50 -17.17 -13.73
CA THR A 140 -21.54 -15.74 -13.41
C THR A 140 -20.46 -15.38 -12.38
N VAL A 141 -20.20 -16.25 -11.42
CA VAL A 141 -19.14 -16.07 -10.41
C VAL A 141 -17.75 -16.23 -11.04
N SER A 142 -17.56 -17.16 -11.97
CA SER A 142 -16.29 -17.28 -12.72
C SER A 142 -15.99 -16.01 -13.54
N ARG A 143 -17.00 -15.42 -14.18
CA ARG A 143 -16.83 -14.13 -14.89
C ARG A 143 -16.50 -12.98 -13.94
N ALA A 144 -17.20 -12.89 -12.81
CA ALA A 144 -16.92 -11.88 -11.80
C ALA A 144 -15.50 -12.01 -11.24
N GLN A 145 -15.05 -13.24 -10.97
CA GLN A 145 -13.69 -13.53 -10.53
C GLN A 145 -12.65 -13.10 -11.59
N GLN A 146 -12.92 -13.37 -12.88
CA GLN A 146 -12.02 -12.96 -13.96
C GLN A 146 -11.92 -11.43 -14.08
N ALA A 147 -13.02 -10.70 -13.85
CA ALA A 147 -13.01 -9.23 -13.90
C ALA A 147 -12.12 -8.58 -12.83
N ILE A 148 -11.80 -9.29 -11.74
CA ILE A 148 -10.89 -8.79 -10.68
C ILE A 148 -9.49 -8.51 -11.25
N TRP A 149 -9.05 -9.24 -12.28
CA TRP A 149 -7.74 -9.01 -12.90
C TRP A 149 -7.60 -7.60 -13.49
N ASP A 150 -8.70 -6.96 -13.89
CA ASP A 150 -8.69 -5.63 -14.45
C ASP A 150 -8.52 -4.60 -13.33
N LEU A 151 -9.25 -4.76 -12.23
CA LEU A 151 -9.09 -3.96 -11.00
C LEU A 151 -7.68 -4.08 -10.41
N LEU A 152 -7.08 -5.28 -10.45
CA LEU A 152 -5.69 -5.48 -10.02
C LEU A 152 -4.68 -4.71 -10.89
N ARG A 153 -4.98 -4.53 -12.18
CA ARG A 153 -4.13 -3.72 -13.07
C ARG A 153 -4.26 -2.23 -12.74
N GLU A 154 -5.48 -1.75 -12.50
CA GLU A 154 -5.75 -0.37 -12.08
C GLU A 154 -5.08 -0.04 -10.75
N MET A 155 -5.26 -0.90 -9.73
CA MET A 155 -4.60 -0.74 -8.43
C MET A 155 -3.08 -0.67 -8.56
N ARG A 156 -2.48 -1.57 -9.35
CA ARG A 156 -1.04 -1.54 -9.62
C ARG A 156 -0.61 -0.27 -10.35
N ALA A 157 -1.42 0.23 -11.29
CA ALA A 157 -1.11 1.47 -12.00
C ALA A 157 -1.09 2.65 -11.04
N ALA A 158 -2.11 2.79 -10.19
CA ALA A 158 -2.18 3.84 -9.16
C ALA A 158 -0.96 3.78 -8.22
N MET A 159 -0.59 2.59 -7.73
CA MET A 159 0.62 2.40 -6.91
C MET A 159 1.89 2.87 -7.63
N ARG A 160 2.02 2.58 -8.93
CA ARG A 160 3.22 2.95 -9.71
C ARG A 160 3.30 4.46 -9.95
N VAL A 161 2.17 5.12 -10.15
CA VAL A 161 2.11 6.58 -10.25
C VAL A 161 2.51 7.22 -8.92
N ASP A 162 1.95 6.75 -7.80
CA ASP A 162 2.30 7.25 -6.46
C ASP A 162 3.80 7.06 -6.13
N LEU A 163 4.38 5.94 -6.55
CA LEU A 163 5.81 5.67 -6.38
C LEU A 163 6.74 6.42 -7.36
N GLY A 164 6.19 7.23 -8.28
CA GLY A 164 6.94 7.94 -9.31
C GLY A 164 7.56 7.04 -10.38
N VAL A 165 7.05 5.82 -10.56
CA VAL A 165 7.55 4.84 -11.53
C VAL A 165 6.87 5.00 -12.90
N SER A 166 5.64 5.53 -12.92
CA SER A 166 4.84 5.83 -14.11
C SER A 166 4.35 7.28 -14.04
N ALA A 167 4.17 7.92 -15.19
CA ALA A 167 3.52 9.23 -15.24
C ALA A 167 2.04 9.13 -14.88
N ALA A 168 1.48 10.18 -14.27
CA ALA A 168 0.03 10.33 -14.18
C ALA A 168 -0.51 10.70 -15.57
N ASP A 169 -1.52 9.96 -16.03
CA ASP A 169 -2.24 10.26 -17.28
C ASP A 169 -3.12 11.51 -17.15
#